data_AF-A0A1C6FVW5-F1
#
_entry.id   AF-A0A1C6FVW5-F1
#
_cell.length_a   1.000
_cell.length_b   1.000
_cell.length_c   1.000
_cell.angle_alpha   90.00
_cell.angle_beta   90.00
_cell.angle_gamma   90.00
#
_symmetry.space_group_name_H-M   'P 1'
#
loop_
_entity.id
_entity.type
_entity.pdbx_description
1 polymer ?
#
loop_
_entity_poly.entity_id
_entity_poly.type
_entity_poly.pdbx_seq_one_letter_code
_entity_poly.pdbx_strand_id
1 'polypeptide(L)'
;MRDKLCVSERRTKILEFLVQKKQSTRCELATEFNVSTDTIDRDIVYLSGIAPVYTKQGNQGGVYILPEYRSYKNYLTDEEEECLYSLIKKSANDERRIICGIITKFTKNIITYK
;
A
#
# COMPACT_ATOMS: atom_id res chain seq x y z
N MET A 1 5.07 -3.53 -27.14
CA MET A 1 4.89 -2.24 -26.43
C MET A 1 4.47 -2.58 -25.02
N ARG A 2 5.28 -2.27 -24.00
CA ARG A 2 4.84 -2.42 -22.59
C ARG A 2 3.99 -1.20 -22.27
N ASP A 3 2.79 -1.43 -21.75
CA ASP A 3 1.81 -0.38 -21.48
C ASP A 3 2.41 0.76 -20.65
N LYS A 4 2.18 1.99 -21.12
CA LYS A 4 2.58 3.20 -20.41
C LYS A 4 1.67 3.32 -19.19
N LEU A 5 2.16 2.92 -18.02
CA LEU A 5 1.45 3.12 -16.75
C LEU A 5 1.00 4.59 -16.66
N CYS A 6 -0.28 4.82 -16.33
CA CYS A 6 -0.71 6.17 -16.04
C CYS A 6 -0.05 6.68 -14.76
N VAL A 7 -0.10 7.99 -14.51
CA VAL A 7 0.60 8.62 -13.39
C VAL A 7 0.14 8.07 -12.04
N SER A 8 -1.16 7.85 -11.86
CA SER A 8 -1.73 7.30 -10.61
C SER A 8 -1.31 5.86 -10.38
N GLU A 9 -1.41 5.00 -11.38
CA GLU A 9 -0.98 3.60 -11.31
C GLU A 9 0.51 3.48 -10.95
N ARG A 10 1.36 4.28 -11.60
CA ARG A 10 2.80 4.29 -11.33
C ARG A 10 3.09 4.67 -9.87
N ARG A 11 2.44 5.72 -9.36
CA ARG A 11 2.62 6.17 -7.97
C ARG A 11 2.18 5.11 -6.95
N THR A 12 1.06 4.44 -7.21
CA THR A 12 0.60 3.31 -6.38
C THR A 12 1.64 2.19 -6.37
N LYS A 13 2.17 1.81 -7.54
CA LYS A 13 3.19 0.76 -7.62
C LYS A 13 4.52 1.17 -6.98
N ILE A 14 4.92 2.44 -7.04
CA ILE A 14 6.10 2.96 -6.32
C ILE A 14 5.93 2.76 -4.80
N LEU A 15 4.75 3.06 -4.25
CA LEU A 15 4.47 2.82 -2.84
C LEU A 15 4.54 1.34 -2.48
N GLU A 16 3.89 0.47 -3.26
CA GLU A 16 3.93 -0.99 -3.05
C GLU A 16 5.37 -1.53 -3.07
N PHE A 17 6.17 -1.07 -4.03
CA PHE A 17 7.58 -1.42 -4.14
C PHE A 17 8.37 -0.99 -2.90
N LEU A 18 8.18 0.25 -2.44
CA LEU A 18 8.84 0.76 -1.23
C LEU A 18 8.36 0.05 0.03
N VAL A 19 7.08 -0.36 0.13
CA VAL A 19 6.58 -1.14 1.27
C VAL A 19 7.30 -2.48 1.39
N GLN A 20 7.58 -3.14 0.25
CA GLN A 20 8.28 -4.42 0.20
C GLN A 20 9.79 -4.28 0.45
N LYS A 21 10.46 -3.35 -0.25
CA LYS A 21 11.93 -3.17 -0.14
C LYS A 21 12.39 -2.28 1.01
N LYS A 22 11.50 -1.46 1.60
CA LYS A 22 11.75 -0.40 2.60
C LYS A 22 12.63 0.77 2.11
N GLN A 23 13.52 0.54 1.16
CA GLN A 23 14.41 1.53 0.58
C GLN A 23 14.66 1.23 -0.90
N SER A 24 14.86 2.28 -1.69
CA SER A 24 15.40 2.18 -3.06
C SER A 24 16.11 3.47 -3.48
N THR A 25 16.69 3.48 -4.67
CA THR A 25 17.28 4.69 -5.28
C THR A 25 16.40 5.22 -6.40
N ARG A 26 16.57 6.50 -6.74
CA ARG A 26 15.88 7.12 -7.89
C ARG A 26 16.18 6.38 -9.20
N CYS A 27 17.43 5.94 -9.38
CA CYS A 27 17.87 5.21 -10.56
C CYS A 27 17.18 3.85 -10.64
N GLU A 28 17.12 3.10 -9.53
CA GLU A 28 16.41 1.82 -9.48
C GLU A 28 14.92 1.97 -9.83
N LEU A 29 14.23 2.93 -9.20
CA LEU A 29 12.83 3.20 -9.48
C LEU A 29 12.62 3.64 -10.94
N ALA A 30 13.52 4.45 -11.49
CA ALA A 30 13.46 4.90 -12.88
C ALA A 30 13.58 3.73 -13.86
N THR A 31 14.51 2.80 -13.58
CA THR A 31 14.67 1.56 -14.36
C THR A 31 13.46 0.64 -14.22
N GLU A 32 12.97 0.41 -13.00
CA GLU A 32 11.82 -0.47 -12.72
C GLU A 32 10.56 0.00 -13.43
N PHE A 33 10.25 1.30 -13.35
CA PHE A 33 9.05 1.88 -13.94
C PHE A 33 9.25 2.43 -15.36
N ASN A 34 10.44 2.26 -15.93
CA ASN A 34 10.82 2.71 -17.27
C ASN A 34 10.48 4.19 -17.54
N VAL A 35 10.88 5.06 -16.60
CA VAL A 35 10.70 6.52 -16.67
C VAL A 35 12.02 7.23 -16.36
N SER A 36 12.08 8.55 -16.58
CA SER A 36 13.26 9.31 -16.16
C SER A 36 13.34 9.45 -14.64
N THR A 37 14.56 9.66 -14.13
CA THR A 37 14.79 10.02 -12.72
C THR A 37 14.01 11.26 -12.33
N ASP A 38 13.88 12.25 -13.20
CA ASP A 38 13.08 13.46 -12.94
C ASP A 38 11.58 13.16 -12.76
N THR A 39 11.08 12.13 -13.45
CA THR A 39 9.69 11.68 -13.30
C THR A 39 9.51 11.01 -11.95
N ILE A 40 10.46 10.16 -11.55
CA ILE A 40 10.49 9.61 -10.19
C ILE A 40 10.55 10.72 -9.16
N ASP A 41 11.41 11.73 -9.32
CA ASP A 41 11.50 12.84 -8.37
C ASP A 41 10.18 13.58 -8.18
N ARG A 42 9.48 13.90 -9.29
CA ARG A 42 8.14 14.49 -9.21
C ARG A 42 7.12 13.57 -8.52
N ASP A 43 7.19 12.27 -8.78
CA ASP A 43 6.32 11.29 -8.11
C ASP A 43 6.65 11.18 -6.62
N ILE A 44 7.92 11.17 -6.22
CA ILE A 44 8.33 11.15 -4.81
C ILE A 44 7.91 12.42 -4.09
N VAL A 45 8.06 13.60 -4.70
CA VAL A 45 7.57 14.86 -4.12
C VAL A 45 6.06 14.80 -3.87
N TYR A 46 5.28 14.31 -4.84
CA TYR A 46 3.84 14.13 -4.67
C TYR A 46 3.52 13.10 -3.56
N LEU A 47 4.17 11.94 -3.61
CA LEU A 47 3.95 10.85 -2.65
C LEU A 47 4.31 11.25 -1.22
N SER A 48 5.36 12.05 -1.03
CA SER A 48 5.77 12.56 0.29
C SER A 48 4.71 13.48 0.91
N GLY A 49 3.79 14.03 0.12
CA GLY A 49 2.65 14.82 0.60
C GLY A 49 1.43 14.00 1.01
N ILE A 50 1.35 12.72 0.63
CA ILE A 50 0.17 11.87 0.86
C ILE A 50 0.47 10.55 1.58
N ALA A 51 1.76 10.19 1.69
CA ALA A 51 2.25 8.96 2.29
C ALA A 51 3.58 9.28 3.01
N PRO A 52 3.99 8.46 3.99
CA PRO A 52 5.21 8.69 4.77
C PRO A 52 6.47 8.26 4.01
N VAL A 53 6.62 8.79 2.80
CA VAL A 53 7.80 8.65 1.95
C VAL A 53 8.74 9.80 2.24
N TYR A 54 10.04 9.52 2.36
CA TYR A 54 11.06 10.55 2.57
C TYR A 54 12.35 10.19 1.83
N THR A 55 13.23 11.17 1.66
CA THR A 55 14.51 10.98 0.98
C THR A 55 15.67 11.35 1.87
N LYS A 56 16.74 10.57 1.81
CA LYS A 56 18.01 10.87 2.49
C LYS A 56 19.10 11.11 1.45
N GLN A 57 19.88 12.16 1.63
CA GLN A 57 21.06 12.47 0.79
C GLN A 57 22.34 11.84 1.40
N GLY A 58 23.37 11.66 0.56
CA GLY A 58 24.69 11.17 0.98
C GLY A 58 24.91 9.67 0.74
N ASN A 59 25.96 9.13 1.35
CA ASN A 59 26.28 7.71 1.25
C ASN A 59 25.19 6.87 1.92
N GLN A 60 24.72 5.82 1.25
CA GLN A 60 23.48 5.10 1.60
C GLN A 60 22.22 6.00 1.56
N GLY A 61 22.21 7.05 0.74
CA GLY A 61 21.01 7.83 0.47
C GLY A 61 19.99 7.06 -0.35
N GLY A 62 18.81 7.66 -0.54
CA GLY A 62 17.74 7.01 -1.30
C GLY A 62 16.36 7.57 -1.00
N VAL A 63 15.38 6.82 -1.46
CA VAL A 63 13.95 6.98 -1.20
C VAL A 63 13.54 5.89 -0.21
N TYR A 64 12.86 6.30 0.85
CA TYR A 64 12.45 5.46 1.96
C TYR A 64 10.96 5.60 2.21
N ILE A 65 10.39 4.58 2.83
CA ILE A 65 9.06 4.65 3.40
C ILE A 65 9.13 4.26 4.87
N LEU A 66 8.34 4.92 5.72
CA LEU A 66 8.31 4.56 7.13
C LEU A 66 7.92 3.08 7.31
N PRO A 67 8.64 2.30 8.14
CA PRO A 67 8.39 0.87 8.33
C PRO A 67 6.95 0.54 8.75
N GLU A 68 6.32 1.45 9.48
CA GLU A 68 4.96 1.35 10.01
C GLU A 68 3.88 1.55 8.93
N TYR A 69 4.26 2.03 7.74
CA TYR A 69 3.34 2.16 6.62
C TYR A 69 3.04 0.80 6.00
N ARG A 70 1.85 0.28 6.32
CA ARG A 70 1.21 -0.79 5.55
C ARG A 70 0.46 -0.14 4.38
N SER A 71 0.52 -0.79 3.22
CA SER A 71 0.03 -0.28 1.93
C SER A 71 -1.36 0.39 2.05
N TYR A 72 -1.67 1.32 1.14
CA TYR A 72 -2.94 2.07 1.08
C TYR A 72 -4.19 1.17 1.12
N LYS A 73 -4.01 -0.10 0.81
CA LYS A 73 -4.97 -1.17 1.02
C LYS A 73 -4.66 -1.87 2.35
N ASN A 74 -5.17 -1.31 3.45
CA ASN A 74 -5.24 -1.99 4.76
C ASN A 74 -6.26 -3.13 4.70
N TYR A 75 -6.06 -4.07 3.78
CA TYR A 75 -6.91 -5.23 3.76
C TYR A 75 -6.53 -6.17 4.90
N LEU A 76 -7.55 -6.83 5.44
CA LEU A 76 -7.36 -7.99 6.31
C LEU A 76 -6.55 -9.04 5.55
N THR A 77 -5.58 -9.65 6.21
CA THR A 77 -5.00 -10.90 5.71
C THR A 77 -6.06 -12.00 5.77
N ASP A 78 -5.82 -13.10 5.06
CA ASP A 78 -6.79 -14.19 4.99
C ASP A 78 -6.98 -14.82 6.38
N GLU A 79 -5.91 -14.87 7.19
CA GLU A 79 -5.92 -15.31 8.58
C GLU A 79 -6.67 -14.33 9.52
N GLU A 80 -6.49 -13.02 9.33
CA GLU A 80 -7.23 -12.00 10.08
C GLU A 80 -8.73 -12.07 9.79
N GLU A 81 -9.10 -12.27 8.52
CA GLU A 81 -10.50 -12.40 8.09
C GLU A 81 -11.12 -13.69 8.65
N GLU A 82 -10.43 -14.83 8.57
CA GLU A 82 -10.88 -16.11 9.14
C GLU A 82 -11.06 -16.02 10.66
N CYS A 83 -10.14 -15.34 11.35
CA CYS A 83 -10.26 -15.07 12.78
C CYS A 83 -11.53 -14.27 13.09
N LEU A 84 -11.79 -13.19 12.36
CA LEU A 84 -13.00 -12.37 12.53
C LEU A 84 -14.29 -13.15 12.21
N TYR A 85 -14.30 -13.98 11.17
CA TYR A 85 -15.43 -14.88 10.87
C TYR A 85 -15.66 -15.89 12.00
N SER A 86 -14.60 -16.40 12.63
CA SER A 86 -14.71 -17.31 13.78
C SER A 86 -15.30 -16.61 15.01
N LEU A 87 -14.99 -15.31 15.20
CA LEU A 87 -15.53 -14.49 16.29
C LEU A 87 -17.02 -14.21 16.10
N ILE A 88 -17.48 -13.91 14.88
CA ILE A 88 -18.91 -13.74 14.57
C ILE A 88 -19.74 -14.94 15.05
N LYS A 89 -19.24 -16.17 14.88
CA LYS A 89 -19.94 -17.39 15.30
C LYS A 89 -20.12 -17.47 16.82
N LYS A 90 -19.22 -16.88 17.60
CA LYS A 90 -19.17 -16.95 19.07
C LYS A 90 -19.76 -15.71 19.78
N SER A 91 -19.94 -14.62 19.07
CA SER A 91 -20.37 -13.32 19.60
C SER A 91 -21.89 -13.12 19.70
N ALA A 92 -22.32 -12.18 20.55
CA ALA A 92 -23.70 -11.68 20.64
C ALA A 92 -24.06 -10.73 19.47
N ASN A 93 -25.34 -10.39 19.30
CA ASN A 93 -25.83 -9.66 18.12
C ASN A 93 -25.16 -8.28 17.90
N ASP A 94 -24.83 -7.54 18.97
CA ASP A 94 -24.22 -6.21 18.83
C ASP A 94 -22.74 -6.29 18.41
N GLU A 95 -21.97 -7.22 18.99
CA GLU A 95 -20.59 -7.50 18.60
C GLU A 95 -20.50 -7.98 17.15
N ARG A 96 -21.42 -8.85 16.72
CA ARG A 96 -21.50 -9.33 15.33
C ARG A 96 -21.60 -8.18 14.34
N ARG A 97 -22.41 -7.17 14.66
CA ARG A 97 -22.59 -5.99 13.79
C ARG A 97 -21.29 -5.20 13.64
N ILE A 98 -20.55 -5.03 14.74
CA ILE A 98 -19.26 -4.33 14.73
C ILE A 98 -18.23 -5.12 13.92
N ILE A 99 -18.12 -6.42 14.17
CA ILE A 99 -17.16 -7.30 13.49
C ILE A 99 -17.46 -7.36 11.99
N CYS A 100 -18.73 -7.53 11.59
CA CYS A 100 -19.13 -7.43 10.18
C CYS A 100 -18.74 -6.09 9.57
N GLY A 101 -18.92 -4.98 10.29
CA GLY A 101 -18.51 -3.65 9.83
C GLY A 101 -17.01 -3.51 9.61
N ILE A 102 -16.18 -4.18 10.41
CA ILE A 102 -14.72 -4.23 10.23
C ILE A 102 -14.40 -5.03 8.97
N ILE A 103 -14.96 -6.23 8.82
CA ILE A 103 -14.74 -7.08 7.64
C ILE A 103 -15.15 -6.34 6.37
N THR A 104 -16.33 -5.73 6.30
CA THR A 104 -16.78 -5.01 5.10
C THR A 104 -15.87 -3.84 4.72
N LYS A 105 -15.30 -3.13 5.71
CA LYS A 105 -14.41 -1.98 5.45
C LYS A 105 -13.03 -2.42 4.93
N PHE A 106 -12.58 -3.60 5.30
CA PHE A 106 -11.19 -4.03 5.12
C PHE A 106 -11.04 -5.38 4.41
N THR A 107 -12.10 -6.02 3.92
CA THR A 107 -11.97 -7.26 3.13
C THR A 107 -11.39 -6.96 1.74
N LYS A 108 -10.59 -7.91 1.21
CA LYS A 108 -10.09 -7.87 -0.17
C LYS A 108 -11.20 -8.16 -1.19
N ASN A 109 -12.28 -8.84 -0.76
CA ASN A 109 -13.36 -9.29 -1.63
C ASN A 109 -14.52 -8.28 -1.63
N ILE A 110 -14.80 -7.65 -2.78
CA ILE A 110 -15.99 -6.79 -2.99
C ILE A 110 -17.27 -7.66 -3.16
N ILE A 111 -17.30 -8.84 -2.56
CA ILE A 111 -18.47 -9.72 -2.64
C ILE A 111 -19.42 -9.30 -1.52
N THR A 112 -20.41 -8.50 -1.89
CA THR A 112 -21.56 -8.16 -1.05
C THR A 112 -22.24 -9.46 -0.59
N TYR A 113 -22.11 -9.79 0.70
CA TYR A 113 -22.90 -10.86 1.31
C TYR A 113 -24.37 -10.44 1.30
N LYS A 114 -25.20 -11.23 0.61
CA LYS A 114 -26.66 -11.12 0.55
C LYS A 114 -27.30 -11.69 1.80
#